data_AF-A0A4P8DHB6-F1
#
_entry.id   AF-A0A4P8DHB6-F1
#
_cell.length_a   1.000
_cell.length_b   1.000
_cell.length_c   1.000
_cell.angle_alpha   90.00
_cell.angle_beta   90.00
_cell.angle_gamma   90.00
#
_symmetry.space_group_name_H-M   'P 1'
#
loop_
_entity.id
_entity.type
_entity.pdbx_description
1 polymer ?
#
loop_
_entity_poly.entity_id
_entity_poly.type
_entity_poly.pdbx_seq_one_letter_code
_entity_poly.pdbx_strand_id
1 'polypeptide(L)'
;PPKYDVDECRQRGMTFAAPLKGTLRLIVFDIDEKTGAKSAKDIREQDVYMGDIPLMTMNGTFIVNGTERVIVSQMHRSPGVFFDHDKGKTHSSGKLLFAARVIPYRGSCFDIEFDARDIVYARIDRRRKIPGTSVMFALGLDGKAILTTFYKKIQYKRIKEGWRVPFDANRFR
;
A
#
# COMPACT_ATOMS: atom_id res chain seq x y z
N PRO A 1 5.95 -2.16 -35.13
CA PRO A 1 6.45 -0.87 -35.69
C PRO A 1 5.26 0.07 -35.89
N PRO A 2 5.44 1.39 -35.74
CA PRO A 2 4.36 2.36 -35.98
C PRO A 2 3.92 2.33 -37.44
N LYS A 3 2.62 2.57 -37.67
CA LYS A 3 2.03 2.52 -39.03
C LYS A 3 2.41 3.73 -39.89
N TYR A 4 2.65 4.86 -39.24
CA TYR A 4 2.96 6.15 -39.85
C TYR A 4 4.17 6.75 -39.14
N ASP A 5 4.88 7.63 -39.83
CA ASP A 5 5.98 8.38 -39.23
C ASP A 5 5.49 9.60 -38.42
N VAL A 6 6.44 10.33 -37.83
CA VAL A 6 6.17 11.48 -36.96
C VAL A 6 5.52 12.62 -37.74
N ASP A 7 5.97 12.90 -38.97
CA ASP A 7 5.51 14.05 -39.75
C ASP A 7 4.13 13.81 -40.38
N GLU A 8 3.85 12.59 -40.82
CA GLU A 8 2.53 12.17 -41.28
C GLU A 8 1.50 12.20 -40.14
N CYS A 9 1.89 11.80 -38.92
CA CYS A 9 1.03 11.92 -37.75
C CYS A 9 0.68 13.38 -37.43
N ARG A 10 1.64 14.31 -37.54
CA ARG A 10 1.40 15.75 -37.35
C ARG A 10 0.43 16.31 -38.38
N GLN A 11 0.69 16.06 -39.67
CA GLN A 11 -0.12 16.60 -40.77
C GLN A 11 -1.56 16.07 -40.75
N ARG A 12 -1.75 14.80 -40.42
CA ARG A 12 -3.08 14.15 -40.45
C ARG A 12 -3.84 14.22 -39.13
N GLY A 13 -3.28 14.83 -38.09
CA GLY A 13 -3.96 14.88 -36.79
C GLY A 13 -4.02 13.52 -36.07
N MET A 14 -3.10 12.59 -36.36
CA MET A 14 -3.08 11.24 -35.78
C MET A 14 -2.11 11.13 -34.60
N THR A 15 -2.22 10.06 -33.81
CA THR A 15 -1.30 9.75 -32.71
C THR A 15 -0.16 8.88 -33.22
N PHE A 16 1.09 9.24 -32.92
CA PHE A 16 2.25 8.43 -33.26
C PHE A 16 2.35 7.26 -32.29
N ALA A 17 1.89 6.08 -32.73
CA ALA A 17 1.79 4.89 -31.90
C ALA A 17 2.11 3.62 -32.68
N ALA A 18 2.46 2.55 -31.95
CA ALA A 18 2.66 1.22 -32.50
C ALA A 18 1.68 0.21 -31.88
N PRO A 19 1.19 -0.76 -32.67
CA PRO A 19 0.28 -1.79 -32.17
C PRO A 19 1.00 -2.73 -31.21
N LEU A 20 0.43 -2.91 -30.01
CA LEU A 20 0.84 -3.93 -29.06
C LEU A 20 0.09 -5.22 -29.39
N LYS A 21 0.84 -6.29 -29.67
CA LYS A 21 0.30 -7.64 -29.82
C LYS A 21 0.91 -8.53 -28.75
N GLY A 22 0.08 -9.31 -28.07
CA GLY A 22 0.51 -10.29 -27.09
C GLY A 22 0.02 -11.67 -27.49
N THR A 23 0.92 -12.66 -27.46
CA THR A 23 0.57 -14.06 -27.64
C THR A 23 -0.05 -14.58 -26.35
N LEU A 24 -1.34 -14.91 -26.39
CA LEU A 24 -2.10 -15.41 -25.25
C LEU A 24 -2.42 -16.90 -25.46
N ARG A 25 -2.34 -17.67 -24.38
CA ARG A 25 -2.69 -19.10 -24.37
C ARG A 25 -3.84 -19.34 -23.39
N LEU A 26 -4.92 -19.92 -23.89
CA LEU A 26 -6.05 -20.41 -23.11
C LEU A 26 -5.94 -21.94 -22.98
N ILE A 27 -5.92 -22.43 -21.75
CA ILE A 27 -5.90 -23.86 -21.44
C ILE A 27 -7.22 -24.24 -20.78
N VAL A 28 -7.95 -25.16 -21.39
CA VAL A 28 -9.19 -25.74 -20.84
C VAL A 28 -8.85 -27.06 -20.19
N PHE A 29 -9.24 -27.23 -18.93
CA PHE A 29 -9.02 -28.46 -18.17
C PHE A 29 -10.32 -29.26 -18.08
N ASP A 30 -10.24 -30.58 -18.24
CA ASP A 30 -11.28 -31.52 -17.84
C ASP A 30 -10.97 -32.05 -16.44
N ILE A 31 -11.98 -32.13 -15.58
CA ILE A 31 -11.85 -32.59 -14.19
C ILE A 31 -12.70 -33.85 -14.05
N ASP A 32 -12.05 -34.97 -13.77
CA ASP A 32 -12.75 -36.19 -13.42
C ASP A 32 -13.32 -36.08 -11.99
N GLU A 33 -14.65 -36.06 -11.87
CA GLU A 33 -15.35 -35.91 -10.58
C GLU A 33 -15.06 -37.03 -9.58
N LYS A 34 -14.61 -38.21 -10.04
CA LYS A 34 -14.35 -39.37 -9.17
C LYS A 34 -12.91 -39.41 -8.65
N THR A 35 -11.94 -38.97 -9.46
CA THR A 35 -10.51 -39.04 -9.12
C THR A 35 -9.90 -37.69 -8.79
N GLY A 36 -10.59 -36.58 -9.11
CA GLY A 36 -10.09 -35.22 -8.98
C GLY A 36 -8.93 -34.90 -9.94
N ALA A 37 -8.61 -35.81 -10.87
CA ALA A 37 -7.51 -35.64 -11.80
C ALA A 37 -7.83 -34.53 -12.83
N LYS A 38 -6.92 -33.56 -12.97
CA LYS A 38 -6.98 -32.51 -13.98
C LYS A 38 -6.23 -32.96 -15.22
N SER A 39 -6.93 -33.10 -16.35
CA SER A 39 -6.32 -33.33 -17.66
C SER A 39 -6.55 -32.12 -18.57
N ALA A 40 -5.57 -31.76 -19.38
CA ALA A 40 -5.72 -30.66 -20.34
C ALA A 40 -6.58 -31.15 -21.52
N LYS A 41 -7.75 -30.52 -21.71
CA LYS A 41 -8.72 -30.87 -22.75
C LYS A 41 -8.42 -30.18 -24.08
N ASP A 42 -8.13 -28.89 -24.01
CA ASP A 42 -7.87 -28.06 -25.19
C ASP A 42 -6.87 -26.96 -24.83
N ILE A 43 -5.99 -26.63 -25.76
CA ILE A 43 -5.00 -25.55 -25.63
C ILE A 43 -5.08 -24.72 -26.90
N ARG A 44 -5.49 -23.45 -26.75
CA ARG A 44 -5.56 -22.49 -27.85
C ARG A 44 -4.57 -21.38 -27.61
N GLU A 45 -3.73 -21.11 -28.60
CA GLU A 45 -2.76 -20.02 -28.59
C GLU A 45 -3.07 -19.06 -29.73
N GLN A 46 -3.11 -17.77 -29.42
CA GLN A 46 -3.46 -16.75 -30.40
C GLN A 46 -2.73 -15.44 -30.09
N ASP A 47 -2.25 -14.79 -31.15
CA ASP A 47 -1.79 -13.41 -31.10
C ASP A 47 -2.99 -12.46 -31.03
N VAL A 48 -3.13 -11.77 -29.90
CA VAL A 48 -4.22 -10.83 -29.65
C VAL A 48 -3.69 -9.41 -29.71
N TYR A 49 -4.39 -8.55 -30.44
CA TYR A 49 -4.13 -7.11 -30.44
C TYR A 49 -4.64 -6.49 -29.14
N MET A 50 -3.76 -5.80 -28.42
CA MET A 50 -4.02 -5.24 -27.09
C MET A 50 -4.22 -3.71 -27.11
N GLY A 51 -4.19 -3.08 -28.28
CA GLY A 51 -4.27 -1.63 -28.45
C GLY A 51 -2.97 -1.01 -28.96
N ASP A 52 -2.98 0.29 -29.17
CA ASP A 52 -1.83 1.07 -29.64
C ASP A 52 -1.12 1.77 -28.47
N ILE A 53 0.20 1.66 -28.41
CA ILE A 53 1.04 2.37 -27.44
C ILE A 53 1.67 3.58 -28.13
N PRO A 54 1.45 4.82 -27.62
CA PRO A 54 2.15 6.01 -28.08
C PRO A 54 3.67 5.85 -27.95
N LEU A 55 4.39 6.16 -29.01
CA LEU A 55 5.85 6.09 -29.02
C LEU A 55 6.47 7.46 -28.79
N MET A 56 7.62 7.46 -28.13
CA MET A 56 8.42 8.66 -27.90
C MET A 56 9.20 9.01 -29.18
N THR A 57 9.23 10.29 -29.53
CA THR A 57 10.06 10.81 -30.61
C THR A 57 11.53 10.91 -30.17
N MET A 58 12.45 11.18 -31.10
CA MET A 58 13.87 11.41 -30.78
C MET A 58 14.09 12.62 -29.85
N ASN A 59 13.12 13.53 -29.76
CA ASN A 59 13.19 14.73 -28.93
C ASN A 59 12.61 14.53 -27.52
N GLY A 60 12.18 13.31 -27.17
CA GLY A 60 11.57 13.03 -25.85
C GLY A 60 10.11 13.46 -25.73
N THR A 61 9.43 13.69 -26.86
CA THR A 61 8.03 14.13 -26.92
C THR A 61 7.12 13.02 -27.44
N PHE A 62 5.81 13.21 -27.34
CA PHE A 62 4.78 12.31 -27.87
C PHE A 62 3.84 13.08 -28.80
N ILE A 63 3.47 12.50 -29.94
CA ILE A 63 2.42 13.09 -30.79
C ILE A 63 1.09 12.46 -30.43
N VAL A 64 0.15 13.28 -29.93
CA VAL A 64 -1.21 12.87 -29.59
C VAL A 64 -2.17 13.74 -30.37
N ASN A 65 -2.97 13.13 -31.25
CA ASN A 65 -3.90 13.81 -32.16
C ASN A 65 -3.22 14.94 -32.96
N GLY A 66 -2.06 14.64 -33.57
CA GLY A 66 -1.24 15.58 -34.35
C GLY A 66 -0.51 16.66 -33.54
N THR A 67 -0.76 16.77 -32.24
CA THR A 67 -0.12 17.77 -31.38
C THR A 67 0.99 17.15 -30.57
N GLU A 68 2.12 17.84 -30.48
CA GLU A 68 3.26 17.44 -29.67
C GLU A 68 3.02 17.70 -28.19
N ARG A 69 3.24 16.69 -27.36
CA ARG A 69 3.03 16.72 -25.90
C ARG A 69 4.27 16.20 -25.19
N VAL A 70 4.48 16.71 -23.98
CA VAL A 70 5.55 16.27 -23.09
C VAL A 70 4.93 15.72 -21.82
N ILE A 71 5.46 14.60 -21.34
CA ILE A 71 5.10 14.06 -20.03
C ILE A 71 6.04 14.65 -19.00
N VAL A 72 5.49 15.35 -18.00
CA VAL A 72 6.27 15.93 -16.91
C VAL A 72 6.44 14.89 -15.81
N SER A 73 7.66 14.72 -15.33
CA SER A 73 7.97 13.83 -14.20
C SER A 73 7.28 14.33 -12.93
N GLN A 74 6.45 13.46 -12.33
CA GLN A 74 5.77 13.77 -11.08
C GLN A 74 6.65 13.39 -9.87
N MET A 75 6.90 14.36 -9.00
CA MET A 75 7.49 14.08 -7.69
C MET A 75 6.40 13.66 -6.71
N HIS A 76 6.47 12.42 -6.23
CA HIS A 76 5.56 11.87 -5.23
C HIS A 76 6.37 11.27 -4.06
N ARG A 77 5.73 11.12 -2.90
CA ARG A 77 6.37 10.47 -1.75
C ARG A 77 6.63 9.00 -2.08
N SER A 78 7.82 8.50 -1.73
CA SER A 78 8.13 7.09 -1.87
C SER A 78 7.21 6.23 -0.99
N PRO A 79 6.90 4.99 -1.40
CA PRO A 79 6.28 4.03 -0.52
C PRO A 79 7.16 3.78 0.72
N GLY A 80 6.55 3.63 1.89
CA GLY A 80 7.27 3.42 3.13
C GLY A 80 6.51 3.90 4.37
N VAL A 81 7.22 3.92 5.49
CA VAL A 81 6.71 4.40 6.77
C VAL A 81 7.36 5.74 7.10
N PHE A 82 6.53 6.73 7.36
CA PHE A 82 6.95 8.10 7.68
C PHE A 82 6.54 8.43 9.11
N PHE A 83 7.48 8.93 9.90
CA PHE A 83 7.22 9.44 11.24
C PHE A 83 7.29 10.96 11.21
N ASP A 84 6.27 11.63 11.73
CA ASP A 84 6.18 13.09 11.76
C ASP A 84 5.57 13.55 13.08
N HIS A 85 5.69 14.84 13.38
CA HIS A 85 5.02 15.46 14.50
C HIS A 85 4.45 16.82 14.11
N ASP A 86 3.34 17.21 14.75
CA ASP A 86 2.60 18.43 14.44
C ASP A 86 3.31 19.75 14.85
N LYS A 87 4.55 19.65 15.35
CA LYS A 87 5.33 20.76 15.92
C LYS A 87 4.58 21.55 17.01
N GLY A 88 3.64 20.90 17.72
CA GLY A 88 2.87 21.51 18.81
C GLY A 88 1.81 22.51 18.33
N LYS A 89 1.48 22.51 17.02
CA LYS A 89 0.51 23.45 16.44
C LYS A 89 -0.94 23.02 16.64
N THR A 90 -1.22 21.74 16.86
CA THR A 90 -2.60 21.22 16.83
C THR A 90 -3.30 21.37 18.17
N HIS A 91 -2.58 21.34 19.29
CA HIS A 91 -3.15 21.40 20.62
C HIS A 91 -2.60 22.60 21.41
N SER A 92 -3.48 23.34 22.09
CA SER A 92 -3.14 24.56 22.84
C SER A 92 -2.12 24.35 23.96
N SER A 93 -1.95 23.12 24.45
CA SER A 93 -0.91 22.80 25.41
C SER A 93 0.51 22.82 24.84
N GLY A 94 0.68 22.97 23.52
CA GLY A 94 1.98 22.92 22.84
C GLY A 94 2.61 21.51 22.83
N LYS A 95 1.86 20.48 23.21
CA LYS A 95 2.34 19.09 23.22
C LYS A 95 2.55 18.60 21.79
N LEU A 96 3.70 17.98 21.54
CA LEU A 96 4.00 17.36 20.27
C LEU A 96 3.13 16.12 20.07
N LEU A 97 2.34 16.11 19.00
CA LEU A 97 1.56 14.95 18.59
C LEU A 97 2.32 14.22 17.49
N PHE A 98 2.78 13.01 17.82
CA PHE A 98 3.47 12.14 16.87
C PHE A 98 2.48 11.36 16.01
N ALA A 99 2.86 11.13 14.76
CA ALA A 99 2.11 10.28 13.85
C ALA A 99 3.06 9.41 13.02
N ALA A 100 2.62 8.20 12.71
CA ALA A 100 3.25 7.30 11.76
C ALA A 100 2.30 7.08 10.58
N ARG A 101 2.77 7.26 9.36
CA ARG A 101 2.01 7.07 8.13
C ARG A 101 2.66 6.00 7.27
N VAL A 102 1.89 4.98 6.91
CA VAL A 102 2.27 3.92 5.98
C VAL A 102 1.68 4.26 4.61
N ILE A 103 2.57 4.49 3.64
CA ILE A 103 2.23 4.76 2.24
C ILE A 103 2.57 3.52 1.42
N PRO A 104 1.58 2.75 0.93
CA PRO A 104 1.86 1.63 0.05
C PRO A 104 2.14 2.10 -1.39
N TYR A 105 2.78 1.24 -2.21
CA TYR A 105 2.92 1.51 -3.64
C TYR A 105 1.57 1.49 -4.37
N ARG A 106 0.67 0.59 -3.96
CA ARG A 106 -0.73 0.54 -4.40
C ARG A 106 -1.61 0.14 -3.21
N GLY A 107 -2.75 0.79 -3.05
CA GLY A 107 -3.75 0.47 -2.03
C GLY A 107 -3.96 1.59 -1.01
N SER A 108 -4.62 1.24 0.09
CA SER A 108 -5.05 2.18 1.12
C SER A 108 -3.90 2.67 2.00
N CYS A 109 -3.90 3.97 2.31
CA CYS A 109 -2.95 4.54 3.27
C CYS A 109 -3.40 4.22 4.70
N PHE A 110 -2.44 3.97 5.59
CA PHE A 110 -2.69 3.66 6.98
C PHE A 110 -1.93 4.63 7.90
N ASP A 111 -2.67 5.41 8.68
CA ASP A 111 -2.13 6.41 9.60
C ASP A 111 -2.35 5.95 11.04
N ILE A 112 -1.33 6.08 11.89
CA ILE A 112 -1.37 5.95 13.34
C ILE A 112 -1.01 7.30 13.93
N GLU A 113 -1.80 7.83 14.86
CA GLU A 113 -1.58 9.14 15.44
C GLU A 113 -1.87 9.15 16.95
N PHE A 114 -1.12 9.97 17.67
CA PHE A 114 -1.38 10.26 19.08
C PHE A 114 -2.36 11.42 19.22
N ASP A 115 -3.27 11.30 20.17
CA ASP A 115 -4.11 12.40 20.63
C ASP A 115 -3.45 13.15 21.81
N ALA A 116 -3.97 14.33 22.14
CA ALA A 116 -3.48 15.14 23.27
C ALA A 116 -3.49 14.38 24.61
N ARG A 117 -4.40 13.41 24.76
CA ARG A 117 -4.55 12.52 25.92
C ARG A 117 -3.70 11.25 25.88
N ASP A 118 -2.70 11.17 24.99
CA ASP A 118 -1.83 9.99 24.79
C ASP A 118 -2.57 8.71 24.35
N ILE A 119 -3.76 8.87 23.75
CA ILE A 119 -4.50 7.77 23.16
C ILE A 119 -4.03 7.56 21.72
N VAL A 120 -3.67 6.33 21.38
CA VAL A 120 -3.27 5.94 20.03
C VAL A 120 -4.51 5.64 19.19
N TYR A 121 -4.66 6.38 18.09
CA TYR A 121 -5.68 6.17 17.09
C TYR A 121 -5.08 5.66 15.78
N ALA A 122 -5.86 4.88 15.04
CA ALA A 122 -5.57 4.50 13.68
C ALA A 122 -6.61 5.12 12.73
N ARG A 123 -6.20 5.31 11.47
CA ARG A 123 -7.03 5.89 10.42
C ARG A 123 -6.66 5.26 9.08
N ILE A 124 -7.65 4.71 8.38
CA ILE A 124 -7.48 4.13 7.04
C ILE A 124 -8.00 5.15 6.01
N ASP A 125 -7.22 5.43 4.97
CA ASP A 125 -7.57 6.36 3.88
C ASP A 125 -8.05 7.73 4.35
N ARG A 126 -7.44 8.24 5.43
CA ARG A 126 -7.81 9.52 6.05
C ARG A 126 -9.29 9.64 6.47
N ARG A 127 -9.99 8.51 6.66
CA ARG A 127 -11.38 8.46 7.12
C ARG A 127 -11.51 8.70 8.63
N ARG A 128 -12.54 8.13 9.28
CA ARG A 128 -12.78 8.27 10.72
C ARG A 128 -11.62 7.70 11.54
N LYS A 129 -11.33 8.34 12.68
CA LYS A 129 -10.43 7.77 13.69
C LYS A 129 -11.07 6.55 14.33
N ILE A 130 -10.30 5.50 14.49
CA ILE A 130 -10.66 4.31 15.27
C ILE A 130 -9.56 4.07 16.32
N PRO A 131 -9.88 3.49 17.49
CA PRO A 131 -8.85 3.14 18.47
C PRO A 131 -7.79 2.22 17.83
N GLY A 132 -6.51 2.46 18.09
CA GLY A 132 -5.42 1.62 17.55
C GLY A 132 -5.57 0.15 17.94
N THR A 133 -6.14 -0.12 19.12
CA THR A 133 -6.47 -1.47 19.59
C THR A 133 -7.51 -2.16 18.73
N SER A 134 -8.46 -1.44 18.11
CA SER A 134 -9.45 -2.04 17.21
C SER A 134 -8.81 -2.72 16.00
N VAL A 135 -7.69 -2.17 15.50
CA VAL A 135 -6.92 -2.80 14.42
C VAL A 135 -6.27 -4.09 14.91
N MET A 136 -5.74 -4.11 16.13
CA MET A 136 -5.11 -5.31 16.71
C MET A 136 -6.12 -6.43 16.97
N PHE A 137 -7.32 -6.08 17.46
CA PHE A 137 -8.42 -7.05 17.59
C PHE A 137 -8.84 -7.61 16.23
N ALA A 138 -8.91 -6.77 15.18
CA ALA A 138 -9.21 -7.23 13.83
C ALA A 138 -8.14 -8.17 13.25
N LEU A 139 -6.89 -8.06 13.71
CA LEU A 139 -5.79 -8.97 13.38
C LEU A 139 -5.81 -10.27 14.22
N GLY A 140 -6.81 -10.45 15.09
CA GLY A 140 -6.99 -11.66 15.90
C GLY A 140 -6.25 -11.66 17.24
N LEU A 141 -5.70 -10.51 17.68
CA LEU A 141 -5.10 -10.42 19.01
C LEU A 141 -6.19 -10.23 20.07
N ASP A 142 -6.05 -10.91 21.20
CA ASP A 142 -6.87 -10.66 22.39
C ASP A 142 -6.25 -9.58 23.29
N GLY A 143 -7.01 -9.10 24.28
CA GLY A 143 -6.53 -8.03 25.17
C GLY A 143 -5.25 -8.41 25.93
N LYS A 144 -5.09 -9.70 26.29
CA LYS A 144 -3.91 -10.20 26.98
C LYS A 144 -2.68 -10.22 26.07
N ALA A 145 -2.82 -10.63 24.81
CA ALA A 145 -1.76 -10.61 23.81
C ALA A 145 -1.32 -9.17 23.55
N ILE A 146 -2.26 -8.24 23.33
CA ILE A 146 -1.96 -6.82 23.12
C ILE A 146 -1.12 -6.27 24.30
N LEU A 147 -1.58 -6.48 25.55
CA LEU A 147 -0.85 -6.02 26.72
C LEU A 147 0.53 -6.68 26.85
N THR A 148 0.65 -7.96 26.50
CA THR A 148 1.92 -8.69 26.55
C THR A 148 2.92 -8.19 25.51
N THR A 149 2.46 -7.76 24.34
CA THR A 149 3.31 -7.24 23.27
C THR A 149 3.92 -5.89 23.61
N PHE A 150 3.14 -4.99 24.23
CA PHE A 150 3.59 -3.61 24.48
C PHE A 150 4.14 -3.36 25.90
N TYR A 151 3.79 -4.20 26.88
CA TYR A 151 4.17 -3.98 28.28
C TYR A 151 4.95 -5.14 28.89
N LYS A 152 5.92 -4.81 29.74
CA LYS A 152 6.63 -5.80 30.57
C LYS A 152 5.72 -6.24 31.73
N LYS A 153 5.68 -7.54 32.01
CA LYS A 153 4.90 -8.11 33.12
C LYS A 153 5.66 -8.01 34.43
N ILE A 154 4.93 -7.74 35.51
CA ILE A 154 5.44 -7.75 36.87
C ILE A 154 4.71 -8.86 37.63
N GLN A 155 5.44 -9.86 38.10
CA GLN A 155 4.85 -10.96 38.86
C GLN A 155 4.84 -10.62 40.35
N TYR A 156 3.64 -10.55 40.92
CA TYR A 156 3.44 -10.43 42.36
C TYR A 156 3.22 -11.82 42.95
N LYS A 157 3.98 -12.17 43.99
CA LYS A 157 3.82 -13.42 44.75
C LYS A 157 3.21 -13.11 46.11
N ARG A 158 2.06 -13.72 46.41
CA ARG A 158 1.41 -13.59 47.72
C ARG A 158 2.19 -14.38 48.77
N ILE A 159 2.47 -13.75 49.90
CA ILE A 159 3.06 -14.37 51.10
C ILE A 159 2.03 -14.34 52.24
N LYS A 160 2.31 -15.04 53.36
CA LYS A 160 1.39 -15.11 54.51
C LYS A 160 0.99 -13.71 55.02
N GLU A 161 1.93 -12.76 54.98
CA GLU A 161 1.73 -11.37 55.39
C GLU A 161 2.06 -10.41 54.23
N GLY A 162 1.29 -10.47 53.14
CA GLY A 162 1.33 -9.46 52.08
C GLY A 162 1.78 -9.97 50.71
N TRP A 163 2.46 -9.10 49.95
CA TRP A 163 2.85 -9.34 48.55
C TRP A 163 4.33 -9.03 48.33
N ARG A 164 5.02 -9.91 47.60
CA ARG A 164 6.42 -9.72 47.19
C ARG A 164 6.50 -9.49 45.68
N VAL A 165 7.34 -8.55 45.27
CA VAL A 165 7.64 -8.23 43.86
C VAL A 165 9.14 -8.33 43.59
N PRO A 166 9.59 -8.74 42.39
CA PRO A 166 10.99 -8.67 42.00
C PRO A 166 11.50 -7.23 42.03
N PHE A 167 12.64 -7.01 42.67
CA PHE A 167 13.30 -5.70 42.68
C PHE A 167 13.93 -5.43 41.31
N ASP A 168 13.66 -4.25 40.75
CA ASP A 168 14.22 -3.78 39.49
C ASP A 168 14.62 -2.30 39.67
N ALA A 169 15.91 -2.05 39.85
CA ALA A 169 16.45 -0.72 40.14
C ALA A 169 16.19 0.29 39.00
N ASN A 170 16.01 -0.18 37.76
CA ASN A 170 15.78 0.68 36.60
C ASN A 170 14.37 1.25 36.54
N ARG A 171 13.41 0.71 37.32
CA ARG A 171 12.01 1.21 37.33
C ARG A 171 11.79 2.37 38.29
N PHE A 172 12.71 2.58 39.22
CA PHE A 172 12.65 3.67 40.21
C PHE A 172 13.49 4.89 39.80
N ARG A 173 14.00 4.89 38.57
CA ARG A 173 14.66 6.04 37.94
C ARG A 173 13.69 6.79 37.05
#